data_AF-A0A1X0B5Q8-F1
#
_entry.id   AF-A0A1X0B5Q8-F1
#
_cell.length_a   1.000
_cell.length_b   1.000
_cell.length_c   1.000
_cell.angle_alpha   90.00
_cell.angle_beta   90.00
_cell.angle_gamma   90.00
#
_symmetry.space_group_name_H-M   'P 1'
#
loop_
_entity.id
_entity.type
_entity.pdbx_description
1 polymer ?
#
loop_
_entity_poly.entity_id
_entity_poly.type
_entity_poly.pdbx_seq_one_letter_code
_entity_poly.pdbx_strand_id
1 'polypeptide(L)'
;MTTSDTHDLVDMIITDHREVDEVFKEIESSATPSKRRELVEHVIAELVRHSVGEEEYLYPIARRVLPTGDDVANRKLKEHTDAEWVMKRLEASHMDDAQFGELITKLIADVRRHFEEEEREVLPAVRDACSEADLRHLGEKFEHSRRLAPTRPHPSAPNRAPLNKILAPGEGLIDRLRDALTHRKT
;
A
#
# COMPACT_ATOMS: atom_id res chain seq x y z
N MET A 1 -2.04 -23.32 26.23
CA MET A 1 -1.35 -22.10 25.76
C MET A 1 -2.10 -21.67 24.51
N THR A 2 -2.92 -20.64 24.62
CA THR A 2 -3.72 -20.12 23.50
C THR A 2 -2.80 -19.33 22.59
N THR A 3 -2.46 -19.89 21.43
CA THR A 3 -1.92 -19.14 20.29
C THR A 3 -2.96 -18.10 19.91
N SER A 4 -2.72 -16.84 20.28
CA SER A 4 -3.54 -15.72 19.84
C SER A 4 -3.31 -15.60 18.34
N ASP A 5 -4.32 -15.90 17.54
CA ASP A 5 -4.45 -15.52 16.12
C ASP A 5 -4.43 -13.99 16.04
N THR A 6 -3.26 -13.40 16.21
CA THR A 6 -3.02 -11.98 16.01
C THR A 6 -1.91 -11.88 14.98
N HIS A 7 -2.32 -11.89 13.70
CA HIS A 7 -1.43 -11.71 12.57
C HIS A 7 -0.60 -10.45 12.77
N ASP A 8 0.73 -10.59 12.77
CA ASP A 8 1.62 -9.44 12.84
C ASP A 8 1.71 -8.72 11.47
N LEU A 9 2.34 -7.54 11.42
CA LEU A 9 2.47 -6.76 10.18
C LEU A 9 2.86 -7.59 8.95
N VAL A 10 3.84 -8.48 9.10
CA VAL A 10 4.36 -9.28 7.99
C VAL A 10 3.35 -10.34 7.55
N ASP A 11 2.68 -11.01 8.50
CA ASP A 11 1.63 -11.98 8.15
C ASP A 11 0.46 -11.32 7.41
N MET A 12 0.11 -10.08 7.79
CA MET A 12 -0.98 -9.33 7.18
C MET A 12 -0.65 -8.93 5.73
N ILE A 13 0.56 -8.42 5.47
CA ILE A 13 1.01 -8.07 4.12
C ILE A 13 1.04 -9.30 3.22
N ILE A 14 1.58 -10.43 3.69
CA ILE A 14 1.57 -11.69 2.94
C ILE A 14 0.14 -12.18 2.66
N THR A 15 -0.79 -11.93 3.58
CA THR A 15 -2.20 -12.27 3.37
C THR A 15 -2.80 -11.43 2.25
N ASP A 16 -2.55 -10.12 2.24
CA ASP A 16 -2.98 -9.23 1.15
C ASP A 16 -2.39 -9.68 -0.20
N HIS A 17 -1.11 -10.04 -0.25
CA HIS A 17 -0.47 -10.50 -1.49
C HIS A 17 -1.19 -11.72 -2.08
N ARG A 18 -1.54 -12.68 -1.22
CA ARG A 18 -2.26 -13.89 -1.61
C ARG A 18 -3.66 -13.57 -2.11
N GLU A 19 -4.40 -12.72 -1.39
CA GLU A 19 -5.74 -12.31 -1.79
C GLU A 19 -5.75 -11.60 -3.14
N VAL A 20 -4.79 -10.68 -3.36
CA VAL A 20 -4.62 -9.99 -4.64
C VAL A 20 -4.24 -10.96 -5.76
N ASP A 21 -3.33 -11.90 -5.52
CA ASP A 21 -2.92 -12.89 -6.54
C ASP A 21 -4.06 -13.84 -6.94
N GLU A 22 -4.94 -14.21 -6.01
CA GLU A 22 -6.15 -14.97 -6.34
C GLU A 22 -7.09 -14.17 -7.26
N VAL A 23 -7.29 -12.87 -7.00
CA VAL A 23 -8.07 -12.00 -7.91
C VAL A 23 -7.40 -11.89 -9.29
N PHE A 24 -6.06 -11.81 -9.34
CA PHE A 24 -5.34 -11.84 -10.61
C PHE A 24 -5.55 -13.15 -11.38
N LYS A 25 -5.51 -14.31 -10.71
CA LYS A 25 -5.81 -15.60 -11.34
C LYS A 25 -7.24 -15.64 -11.89
N GLU A 26 -8.21 -15.06 -11.18
CA GLU A 26 -9.59 -14.94 -11.70
C GLU A 26 -9.66 -14.04 -12.95
N ILE A 27 -8.91 -12.93 -12.98
CA ILE A 27 -8.82 -12.05 -14.14
C ILE A 27 -8.20 -12.78 -15.35
N GLU A 28 -7.15 -13.58 -15.12
CA GLU A 28 -6.41 -14.32 -16.14
C GLU A 28 -7.20 -15.54 -16.67
N SER A 29 -7.99 -16.21 -15.83
CA SER A 29 -8.69 -17.46 -16.14
C SER A 29 -10.00 -17.30 -16.94
N SER A 30 -10.19 -16.15 -17.58
CA SER A 30 -11.28 -15.88 -18.54
C SER A 30 -12.62 -15.51 -17.89
N ALA A 31 -12.62 -14.42 -17.14
CA ALA A 31 -13.83 -13.68 -16.81
C ALA A 31 -14.50 -13.12 -18.10
N THR A 32 -15.83 -13.14 -18.17
CA THR A 32 -16.58 -12.35 -19.16
C THR A 32 -16.14 -10.89 -19.08
N PRO A 33 -16.28 -10.07 -20.15
CA PRO A 33 -15.86 -8.67 -20.09
C PRO A 33 -16.40 -7.94 -18.86
N SER A 34 -17.71 -7.99 -18.59
CA SER A 34 -18.30 -7.35 -17.41
C SER A 34 -17.66 -7.81 -16.09
N LYS A 35 -17.47 -9.12 -15.91
CA LYS A 35 -16.84 -9.69 -14.71
C LYS A 35 -15.37 -9.28 -14.59
N ARG A 36 -14.64 -9.19 -15.71
CA ARG A 36 -13.25 -8.74 -15.74
C ARG A 36 -13.13 -7.29 -15.25
N ARG A 37 -14.05 -6.40 -15.63
CA ARG A 37 -14.07 -5.02 -15.14
C ARG A 37 -14.29 -4.94 -13.64
N GLU A 38 -15.26 -5.67 -13.13
CA GLU A 38 -15.56 -5.74 -11.69
C GLU A 38 -14.33 -6.23 -10.90
N LEU A 39 -13.66 -7.29 -11.37
CA LEU A 39 -12.46 -7.82 -10.74
C LEU A 39 -11.29 -6.82 -10.78
N VAL A 40 -11.13 -6.09 -11.90
CA VAL A 40 -10.09 -5.05 -12.02
C VAL A 40 -10.39 -3.87 -11.10
N GLU A 41 -11.64 -3.44 -10.96
CA GLU A 41 -12.02 -2.39 -10.00
C GLU A 41 -11.79 -2.83 -8.56
N HIS A 42 -12.13 -4.09 -8.24
CA HIS A 42 -11.89 -4.67 -6.94
C HIS A 42 -10.38 -4.73 -6.61
N VAL A 43 -9.56 -5.27 -7.51
CA VAL A 43 -8.12 -5.40 -7.25
C VAL A 43 -7.42 -4.04 -7.16
N ILE A 44 -7.87 -3.03 -7.93
CA ILE A 44 -7.38 -1.65 -7.79
C ILE A 44 -7.66 -1.13 -6.38
N ALA A 45 -8.87 -1.35 -5.85
CA ALA A 45 -9.20 -0.90 -4.50
C ALA A 45 -8.32 -1.60 -3.45
N GLU A 46 -8.10 -2.91 -3.56
CA GLU A 46 -7.24 -3.64 -2.63
C GLU A 46 -5.77 -3.21 -2.70
N LEU A 47 -5.22 -3.02 -3.91
CA LEU A 47 -3.86 -2.52 -4.11
C LEU A 47 -3.64 -1.13 -3.51
N VAL A 48 -4.62 -0.23 -3.65
CA VAL A 48 -4.55 1.11 -3.05
C VAL A 48 -4.57 1.04 -1.53
N ARG A 49 -5.43 0.20 -0.93
CA ARG A 49 -5.45 0.04 0.53
C ARG A 49 -4.14 -0.53 1.05
N HIS A 50 -3.67 -1.59 0.39
CA HIS A 50 -2.43 -2.29 0.71
C HIS A 50 -1.23 -1.34 0.69
N SER A 51 -1.02 -0.64 -0.43
CA SER A 51 0.08 0.31 -0.59
C SER A 51 0.05 1.43 0.46
N VAL A 52 -1.13 1.99 0.79
CA VAL A 52 -1.24 2.99 1.86
C VAL A 52 -0.75 2.45 3.21
N GLY A 53 -1.10 1.20 3.55
CA GLY A 53 -0.62 0.56 4.78
C GLY A 53 0.90 0.41 4.82
N GLU A 54 1.51 -0.01 3.71
CA GLU A 54 2.95 -0.21 3.59
C GLU A 54 3.73 1.10 3.66
N GLU A 55 3.26 2.12 2.94
CA GLU A 55 3.86 3.45 2.94
C GLU A 55 3.78 4.11 4.31
N GLU A 56 2.72 3.84 5.06
CA GLU A 56 2.52 4.38 6.40
C GLU A 56 3.32 3.67 7.49
N TYR A 57 3.61 2.38 7.33
CA TYR A 57 4.14 1.54 8.41
C TYR A 57 5.29 0.62 8.01
N LEU A 58 5.21 -0.12 6.90
CA LEU A 58 6.28 -1.03 6.46
C LEU A 58 7.56 -0.28 6.07
N TYR A 59 7.45 0.70 5.17
CA TYR A 59 8.64 1.40 4.69
C TYR A 59 9.28 2.29 5.77
N PRO A 60 8.52 2.98 6.63
CA PRO A 60 9.09 3.66 7.78
C PRO A 60 9.80 2.72 8.76
N ILE A 61 9.27 1.52 9.04
CA ILE A 61 9.96 0.58 9.91
C ILE A 61 11.24 0.05 9.23
N ALA A 62 11.17 -0.28 7.93
CA ALA A 62 12.33 -0.74 7.16
C ALA A 62 13.48 0.27 7.17
N ARG A 63 13.18 1.58 6.95
CA ARG A 63 14.18 2.67 7.08
C ARG A 63 14.86 2.70 8.44
N ARG A 64 14.10 2.43 9.50
CA ARG A 64 14.60 2.52 10.88
C ARG A 64 15.48 1.32 11.27
N VAL A 65 15.14 0.12 10.80
CA VAL A 65 15.74 -1.13 11.32
C VAL A 65 16.70 -1.80 10.35
N LEU A 66 16.66 -1.47 9.05
CA LEU A 66 17.51 -2.08 8.04
C LEU A 66 18.67 -1.16 7.63
N PRO A 67 19.90 -1.66 7.48
CA PRO A 67 21.03 -0.87 7.00
C PRO A 67 20.80 -0.22 5.63
N THR A 68 20.05 -0.88 4.75
CA THR A 68 19.69 -0.41 3.40
C THR A 68 18.25 0.09 3.32
N GLY A 69 17.62 0.38 4.46
CA GLY A 69 16.19 0.66 4.56
C GLY A 69 15.76 1.87 3.74
N ASP A 70 16.60 2.91 3.64
CA ASP A 70 16.30 4.09 2.81
C ASP A 70 16.21 3.75 1.32
N ASP A 71 17.15 2.96 0.80
CA ASP A 71 17.18 2.56 -0.61
C ASP A 71 16.03 1.62 -0.94
N VAL A 72 15.72 0.67 -0.05
CA VAL A 72 14.57 -0.23 -0.17
C VAL A 72 13.28 0.58 -0.23
N ALA A 73 13.04 1.44 0.76
CA ALA A 73 11.82 2.24 0.84
C ALA A 73 11.68 3.20 -0.34
N ASN A 74 12.75 3.87 -0.77
CA ASN A 74 12.71 4.77 -1.93
C ASN A 74 12.36 4.03 -3.22
N ARG A 75 12.93 2.83 -3.43
CA ARG A 75 12.64 2.00 -4.59
C ARG A 75 11.17 1.55 -4.60
N LYS A 76 10.68 1.03 -3.48
CA LYS A 76 9.31 0.51 -3.35
C LYS A 76 8.25 1.61 -3.49
N LEU A 77 8.48 2.79 -2.91
CA LEU A 77 7.63 3.97 -3.13
C LEU A 77 7.55 4.38 -4.61
N LYS A 78 8.64 4.23 -5.38
CA LYS A 78 8.63 4.49 -6.82
C LYS A 78 7.81 3.44 -7.56
N GLU A 79 7.94 2.16 -7.21
CA GLU A 79 7.14 1.07 -7.79
C GLU A 79 5.63 1.29 -7.54
N HIS A 80 5.25 1.70 -6.33
CA HIS A 80 3.86 2.07 -6.02
C HIS A 80 3.37 3.20 -6.91
N THR A 81 4.15 4.27 -7.04
CA THR A 81 3.81 5.41 -7.91
C THR A 81 3.61 4.95 -9.36
N ASP A 82 4.49 4.09 -9.87
CA ASP A 82 4.39 3.55 -11.24
C ASP A 82 3.13 2.68 -11.39
N ALA A 83 2.80 1.85 -10.40
CA ALA A 83 1.58 1.03 -10.38
C ALA A 83 0.30 1.88 -10.29
N GLU A 84 0.27 2.92 -9.46
CA GLU A 84 -0.84 3.86 -9.38
C GLU A 84 -1.13 4.55 -10.71
N TRP A 85 -0.10 4.90 -11.48
CA TRP A 85 -0.29 5.44 -12.84
C TRP A 85 -0.92 4.42 -13.79
N VAL A 86 -0.55 3.15 -13.69
CA VAL A 86 -1.18 2.07 -14.48
C VAL A 86 -2.64 1.89 -14.07
N MET A 87 -2.92 1.83 -12.77
CA MET A 87 -4.29 1.74 -12.22
C MET A 87 -5.13 2.95 -12.66
N LYS A 88 -4.56 4.15 -12.67
CA LYS A 88 -5.27 5.36 -13.11
C LYS A 88 -5.64 5.31 -14.58
N ARG A 89 -4.77 4.76 -15.43
CA ARG A 89 -5.06 4.55 -16.85
C ARG A 89 -6.13 3.47 -17.02
N LEU A 90 -6.12 2.40 -16.22
CA LEU A 90 -7.16 1.38 -16.21
C LEU A 90 -8.54 1.91 -15.77
N GLU A 91 -8.60 2.84 -14.82
CA GLU A 91 -9.86 3.53 -14.47
C GLU A 91 -10.43 4.35 -15.64
N ALA A 92 -9.56 4.92 -16.48
CA ALA A 92 -9.95 5.79 -17.58
C ALA A 92 -10.20 5.06 -18.91
N SER A 93 -9.80 3.79 -19.02
CA SER A 93 -9.87 3.01 -20.27
C SER A 93 -11.20 2.27 -20.40
N HIS A 94 -11.69 2.12 -21.64
CA HIS A 94 -12.82 1.25 -21.94
C HIS A 94 -12.35 -0.20 -22.12
N MET A 95 -13.24 -1.14 -21.81
CA MET A 95 -12.94 -2.58 -21.87
C MET A 95 -12.56 -3.09 -23.27
N ASP A 96 -13.12 -2.47 -24.30
CA ASP A 96 -12.91 -2.84 -25.70
C ASP A 96 -11.64 -2.19 -26.28
N ASP A 97 -10.98 -1.32 -25.52
CA ASP A 97 -9.71 -0.72 -25.93
C ASP A 97 -8.61 -1.79 -25.86
N ALA A 98 -7.85 -1.97 -26.95
CA ALA A 98 -6.70 -2.87 -26.97
C ALA A 98 -5.72 -2.60 -25.81
N GLN A 99 -5.61 -1.32 -25.42
CA GLN A 99 -4.79 -0.87 -24.30
C GLN A 99 -5.25 -1.42 -22.94
N PHE A 100 -6.53 -1.71 -22.74
CA PHE A 100 -7.05 -2.22 -21.46
C PHE A 100 -6.42 -3.57 -21.10
N GLY A 101 -6.32 -4.48 -22.08
CA GLY A 101 -5.67 -5.77 -21.90
C GLY A 101 -4.19 -5.63 -21.55
N GLU A 102 -3.46 -4.77 -22.27
CA GLU A 102 -2.04 -4.52 -22.06
C GLU A 102 -1.76 -3.93 -20.66
N LEU A 103 -2.59 -2.98 -20.23
CA LEU A 103 -2.47 -2.37 -18.90
C LEU A 103 -2.72 -3.37 -17.78
N ILE A 104 -3.69 -4.29 -17.93
CA ILE A 104 -3.92 -5.37 -16.95
C ILE A 104 -2.69 -6.28 -16.86
N THR A 105 -2.20 -6.77 -18.01
CA THR A 105 -1.01 -7.63 -18.03
C THR A 105 0.19 -6.95 -17.40
N LYS A 106 0.38 -5.65 -17.68
CA LYS A 106 1.43 -4.85 -17.05
C LYS A 106 1.25 -4.74 -15.54
N LEU A 107 0.05 -4.40 -15.07
CA LEU A 107 -0.24 -4.27 -13.63
C LEU A 107 0.06 -5.58 -12.89
N ILE A 108 -0.45 -6.70 -13.40
CA ILE A 108 -0.25 -8.04 -12.80
C ILE A 108 1.25 -8.36 -12.72
N ALA A 109 1.99 -8.15 -13.80
CA ALA A 109 3.43 -8.44 -13.84
C ALA A 109 4.25 -7.55 -12.88
N ASP A 110 3.89 -6.27 -12.78
CA ASP A 110 4.58 -5.33 -11.88
C ASP A 110 4.29 -5.64 -10.41
N VAL A 111 3.03 -5.91 -10.06
CA VAL A 111 2.61 -6.22 -8.69
C VAL A 111 3.18 -7.57 -8.22
N ARG A 112 3.11 -8.63 -9.05
CA ARG A 112 3.68 -9.93 -8.66
C ARG A 112 5.20 -9.85 -8.42
N ARG A 113 5.92 -9.13 -9.27
CA ARG A 113 7.35 -8.88 -9.05
C ARG A 113 7.59 -8.12 -7.75
N HIS A 114 6.78 -7.11 -7.47
CA HIS A 114 6.85 -6.34 -6.24
C HIS A 114 6.66 -7.24 -5.00
N PHE A 115 5.60 -8.04 -4.96
CA PHE A 115 5.33 -9.01 -3.89
C PHE A 115 6.47 -10.01 -3.71
N GLU A 116 6.99 -10.59 -4.80
CA GLU A 116 8.09 -11.55 -4.74
C GLU A 116 9.36 -10.95 -4.11
N GLU A 117 9.70 -9.71 -4.46
CA GLU A 117 10.86 -9.02 -3.90
C GLU A 117 10.65 -8.70 -2.41
N GLU A 118 9.46 -8.25 -2.03
CA GLU A 118 9.16 -7.95 -0.63
C GLU A 118 9.17 -9.20 0.25
N GLU A 119 8.53 -10.28 -0.18
CA GLU A 119 8.47 -11.55 0.56
C GLU A 119 9.84 -12.23 0.67
N ARG A 120 10.75 -12.00 -0.28
CA ARG A 120 12.10 -12.57 -0.25
C ARG A 120 13.09 -11.74 0.54
N GLU A 121 12.98 -10.42 0.51
CA GLU A 121 14.02 -9.53 1.02
C GLU A 121 13.53 -8.66 2.17
N VAL A 122 12.42 -7.94 1.99
CA VAL A 122 12.01 -6.86 2.90
C VAL A 122 11.32 -7.42 4.14
N LEU A 123 10.29 -8.24 3.96
CA LEU A 123 9.46 -8.75 5.05
C LEU A 123 10.25 -9.66 6.01
N PRO A 124 11.09 -10.61 5.54
CA PRO A 124 11.91 -11.41 6.45
C PRO A 124 12.90 -10.54 7.23
N ALA A 125 13.56 -9.58 6.57
CA ALA A 125 14.52 -8.70 7.23
C ALA A 125 13.86 -7.80 8.29
N VAL A 126 12.66 -7.27 8.02
CA VAL A 126 11.88 -6.51 9.01
C VAL A 126 11.47 -7.40 10.18
N ARG A 127 11.03 -8.64 9.91
CA ARG A 127 10.65 -9.60 10.95
C ARG A 127 11.83 -9.92 11.88
N ASP A 128 13.01 -10.15 11.32
CA ASP A 128 14.23 -10.48 12.08
C ASP A 128 14.74 -9.30 12.92
N ALA A 129 14.51 -8.06 12.45
CA ALA A 129 15.02 -6.85 13.10
C ALA A 129 14.06 -6.24 14.15
N CYS A 130 12.81 -6.71 14.23
CA CYS A 130 11.79 -6.17 15.13
C CYS A 130 11.41 -7.16 16.24
N SER A 131 10.93 -6.64 17.37
CA SER A 131 10.30 -7.51 18.37
C SER A 131 8.90 -7.95 17.89
N GLU A 132 8.47 -9.13 18.33
CA GLU A 132 7.12 -9.64 18.03
C GLU A 132 6.02 -8.66 18.51
N ALA A 133 6.25 -7.97 19.63
CA ALA A 133 5.32 -6.96 20.15
C ALA A 133 5.24 -5.73 19.23
N ASP A 134 6.36 -5.27 18.68
CA ASP A 134 6.38 -4.17 17.71
C ASP A 134 5.67 -4.56 16.42
N LEU A 135 5.90 -5.78 15.90
CA LEU A 135 5.27 -6.26 14.67
C LEU A 135 3.75 -6.41 14.82
N ARG A 136 3.26 -6.89 15.96
CA ARG A 136 1.81 -6.93 16.25
C ARG A 136 1.21 -5.52 16.31
N HIS A 137 1.86 -4.58 17.00
CA HIS A 137 1.40 -3.19 17.07
C HIS A 137 1.39 -2.50 15.71
N LEU A 138 2.38 -2.79 14.86
CA LEU A 138 2.38 -2.31 13.48
C LEU A 138 1.30 -2.97 12.63
N GLY A 139 1.01 -4.26 12.83
CA GLY A 139 -0.10 -4.96 12.17
C GLY A 139 -1.46 -4.31 12.48
N GLU A 140 -1.74 -4.02 13.75
CA GLU A 140 -2.98 -3.31 14.14
C GLU A 140 -3.13 -1.95 13.45
N LYS A 141 -2.02 -1.22 13.32
CA LYS A 141 -1.97 0.08 12.64
C LYS A 141 -2.15 -0.06 11.13
N PHE A 142 -1.51 -1.05 10.52
CA PHE A 142 -1.66 -1.39 9.11
C PHE A 142 -3.11 -1.71 8.76
N GLU A 143 -3.74 -2.60 9.53
CA GLU A 143 -5.16 -2.95 9.40
C GLU A 143 -6.08 -1.71 9.52
N HIS A 144 -5.79 -0.86 10.51
CA HIS A 144 -6.56 0.37 10.70
C HIS A 144 -6.41 1.33 9.51
N SER A 145 -5.20 1.53 9.00
CA SER A 145 -4.96 2.39 7.85
C SER A 145 -5.62 1.84 6.58
N ARG A 146 -5.51 0.53 6.29
CA ARG A 146 -6.19 -0.11 5.15
C ARG A 146 -7.70 0.16 5.13
N ARG A 147 -8.36 0.06 6.28
CA ARG A 147 -9.81 0.33 6.40
C ARG A 147 -10.18 1.79 6.12
N LEU A 148 -9.28 2.72 6.42
CA LEU A 148 -9.49 4.16 6.19
C LEU A 148 -8.95 4.65 4.85
N ALA A 149 -8.16 3.83 4.17
CA ALA A 149 -7.55 4.16 2.90
C ALA A 149 -8.60 4.38 1.79
N PRO A 150 -8.29 5.24 0.81
CA PRO A 150 -9.12 5.40 -0.38
C PRO A 150 -9.19 4.08 -1.18
N THR A 151 -10.12 4.03 -2.13
CA THR A 151 -10.30 2.87 -3.04
C THR A 151 -9.90 3.18 -4.47
N ARG A 152 -9.37 4.37 -4.73
CA ARG A 152 -9.00 4.84 -6.06
C ARG A 152 -7.55 5.34 -6.05
N PRO A 153 -6.81 5.14 -7.16
CA PRO A 153 -5.42 5.54 -7.25
C PRO A 153 -5.29 7.07 -7.32
N HIS A 154 -4.28 7.59 -6.62
CA HIS A 154 -4.02 9.02 -6.55
C HIS A 154 -2.53 9.34 -6.79
N PRO A 155 -1.99 9.08 -8.00
CA PRO A 155 -0.55 9.17 -8.29
C PRO A 155 0.06 10.58 -8.19
N SER A 156 -0.79 11.61 -8.11
CA SER A 156 -0.39 13.00 -7.93
C SER A 156 -0.49 13.47 -6.48
N ALA A 157 -1.08 12.66 -5.58
CA ALA A 157 -1.02 12.94 -4.16
C ALA A 157 0.40 12.64 -3.68
N PRO A 158 0.97 13.45 -2.77
CA PRO A 158 2.24 13.08 -2.17
C PRO A 158 2.10 11.72 -1.47
N ASN A 159 3.05 10.81 -1.68
CA ASN A 159 3.20 9.50 -0.99
C ASN A 159 3.54 9.67 0.51
N ARG A 160 2.95 10.69 1.14
CA ARG A 160 3.04 10.96 2.56
C ARG A 160 1.73 10.49 3.13
N ALA A 161 1.84 9.69 4.20
CA ALA A 161 0.76 9.21 5.02
C ALA A 161 -0.45 10.16 4.99
N PRO A 162 -1.69 9.65 4.85
CA PRO A 162 -2.88 10.46 4.78
C PRO A 162 -2.82 11.54 5.87
N LEU A 163 -3.28 12.74 5.52
CA LEU A 163 -3.38 13.90 6.41
C LEU A 163 -4.03 13.57 7.79
N ASN A 164 -4.59 12.39 7.96
CA ASN A 164 -5.02 11.79 9.22
C ASN A 164 -3.91 11.69 10.28
N LYS A 165 -2.61 11.61 9.94
CA LYS A 165 -1.52 11.72 10.94
C LYS A 165 -1.29 13.15 11.45
N ILE A 166 -1.89 14.16 10.83
CA ILE A 166 -1.91 15.56 11.35
C ILE A 166 -3.01 15.74 12.42
N LEU A 167 -3.85 14.72 12.65
CA LEU A 167 -4.97 14.75 13.61
C LEU A 167 -4.81 13.82 14.82
N ALA A 168 -3.59 13.35 15.12
CA ALA A 168 -3.29 12.63 16.36
C ALA A 168 -3.01 13.62 17.52
N PRO A 169 -3.55 13.41 18.73
CA PRO A 169 -3.38 14.32 19.85
C PRO A 169 -1.94 14.25 20.39
N GLY A 170 -1.11 15.24 20.09
CA GLY A 170 0.14 15.46 20.85
C GLY A 170 1.34 16.03 20.09
N GLU A 171 1.44 15.88 18.77
CA GLU A 171 2.70 16.23 18.07
C GLU A 171 2.59 17.41 17.08
N GLY A 172 1.38 17.94 16.85
CA GLY A 172 1.15 19.10 15.97
C GLY A 172 1.40 20.49 16.59
N LEU A 173 2.16 20.59 17.70
CA LEU A 173 2.21 21.84 18.49
C LEU A 173 3.29 22.85 18.05
N ILE A 174 4.29 22.46 17.23
CA ILE A 174 5.46 23.32 16.99
C ILE A 174 5.24 24.31 15.82
N ASP A 175 4.49 23.95 14.78
CA ASP A 175 4.28 24.87 13.64
C ASP A 175 3.22 25.95 13.92
N ARG A 176 2.32 25.76 14.89
CA ARG A 176 1.35 26.79 15.29
C ARG A 176 1.93 27.94 16.12
N LEU A 177 3.14 27.78 16.66
CA LEU A 177 3.87 28.88 17.30
C LEU A 177 4.47 29.86 16.29
N ARG A 178 4.66 29.43 15.03
CA ARG A 178 5.25 30.26 13.97
C ARG A 178 4.19 31.12 13.24
N ASP A 179 2.99 30.60 13.04
CA ASP A 179 1.92 31.31 12.31
C ASP A 179 1.02 32.21 13.19
N ALA A 180 1.19 32.18 14.50
CA ALA A 180 0.58 33.17 15.41
C ALA A 180 1.26 34.56 15.34
N LEU A 181 2.35 34.71 14.56
CA LEU A 181 3.08 35.97 14.38
C LEU A 181 2.78 36.70 13.06
N THR A 182 1.94 36.16 12.17
CA THR A 182 1.83 36.65 10.78
C THR A 182 0.42 37.09 10.32
N HIS A 183 -0.56 37.19 11.23
CA HIS A 183 -1.86 37.88 11.05
C HIS A 183 -2.44 37.93 9.62
N ARG A 184 -3.17 36.88 9.18
CA ARG A 184 -4.13 37.01 8.08
C ARG A 184 -5.49 36.43 8.45
N LYS A 185 -6.52 37.26 8.28
CA LYS A 185 -7.91 37.04 8.68
C LYS A 185 -8.53 35.86 7.93
N THR A 186 -9.35 35.11 8.68
CA THR A 186 -10.17 33.95 8.32
C THR A 186 -10.97 34.10 7.04
#